data_AF-A0A5C3M565-F1
#
_entry.id   AF-A0A5C3M565-F1
#
_cell.length_a   1.000
_cell.length_b   1.000
_cell.length_c   1.000
_cell.angle_alpha   90.00
_cell.angle_beta   90.00
_cell.angle_gamma   90.00
#
_symmetry.space_group_name_H-M   'P 1'
#
loop_
_entity.id
_entity.type
_entity.pdbx_description
1 polymer ?
#
loop_
_entity_poly.entity_id
_entity_poly.type
_entity_poly.pdbx_seq_one_letter_code
_entity_poly.pdbx_strand_id
1 'polypeptide(L)'
;MLSSRLVVFSMLFVMLGVANALPTENDAAYKPSYKPPTVDGLAPAPGASDPSPEGHPYRHSPPVHSPTKTTVTPTAASPTLAAPTCTQPTLSANEASWSNRTFIEANLPNPLTPTPIFWSGTVGTQSVVSIAERCSTTVSGATVGMMMCTNGRFTMPNTTTPAANALWNFASEVFANHTSGRAYTVLGTTVNPNGTWRQIELPALKRNTRVTSVIQLDRTTCGNECYWWCPNPARDCAGIRACPEP
;
A
#
# COMPACT_ATOMS: atom_id res chain seq x y z
N MET A 1 2.45 0.37 68.31
CA MET A 1 3.47 1.20 67.66
C MET A 1 3.88 0.51 66.36
N LEU A 2 3.70 1.19 65.23
CA LEU A 2 3.98 0.72 63.87
C LEU A 2 5.49 0.61 63.61
N SER A 3 5.92 -0.46 62.93
CA SER A 3 6.98 -0.46 61.90
C SER A 3 7.33 -1.90 61.55
N SER A 4 7.64 -2.32 60.34
CA SER A 4 7.53 -1.76 58.99
C SER A 4 7.79 -2.98 58.10
N ARG A 5 6.88 -3.27 57.17
CA ARG A 5 7.07 -4.34 56.18
C ARG A 5 8.04 -3.84 55.12
N LEU A 6 9.20 -4.49 54.96
CA LEU A 6 10.04 -4.32 53.79
C LEU A 6 9.85 -5.54 52.88
N VAL A 7 8.96 -5.40 51.90
CA VAL A 7 8.86 -6.32 50.77
C VAL A 7 9.88 -5.84 49.75
N VAL A 8 10.97 -6.57 49.59
CA VAL A 8 11.97 -6.32 48.55
C VAL A 8 11.41 -6.88 47.24
N PHE A 9 10.87 -6.00 46.40
CA PHE A 9 10.57 -6.28 45.00
C PHE A 9 11.89 -6.22 44.22
N SER A 10 12.50 -7.38 43.94
CA SER A 10 13.57 -7.49 42.95
C SER A 10 12.96 -7.33 41.56
N MET A 11 12.95 -6.10 41.05
CA MET A 11 12.81 -5.83 39.62
C MET A 11 14.09 -6.31 38.92
N LEU A 12 14.01 -7.48 38.29
CA LEU A 12 14.99 -7.90 37.31
C LEU A 12 14.77 -7.07 36.04
N PHE A 13 15.47 -5.93 35.94
CA PHE A 13 15.65 -5.20 34.69
C PHE A 13 16.46 -6.09 33.74
N VAL A 14 15.77 -6.80 32.85
CA VAL A 14 16.41 -7.29 31.63
C VAL A 14 16.63 -6.06 30.75
N MET A 15 17.83 -5.50 30.86
CA MET A 15 18.36 -4.52 29.92
C MET A 15 18.31 -5.16 28.53
N LEU A 16 17.31 -4.77 27.74
CA LEU A 16 17.30 -5.02 26.31
C LEU A 16 18.59 -4.44 25.73
N GLY A 17 19.40 -5.33 25.16
CA GLY A 17 20.56 -4.94 24.37
C GLY A 17 20.13 -3.96 23.29
N VAL A 18 20.80 -2.81 23.29
CA VAL A 18 20.70 -1.79 22.25
C VAL A 18 21.31 -2.39 20.98
N ALA A 19 20.48 -2.88 20.07
CA ALA A 19 20.92 -3.22 18.72
C ALA A 19 21.08 -1.92 17.93
N ASN A 20 22.34 -1.52 17.75
CA ASN A 20 22.77 -0.43 16.88
C ASN A 20 22.51 -0.73 15.40
N ALA A 21 22.12 0.32 14.66
CA ALA A 21 22.09 0.49 13.20
C ALA A 21 21.19 -0.50 12.42
N LEU A 22 20.34 -0.07 11.48
CA LEU A 22 20.77 0.38 10.15
C LEU A 22 19.66 1.16 9.44
N PRO A 23 20.01 2.30 8.83
CA PRO A 23 19.53 2.68 7.52
C PRO A 23 20.67 2.51 6.51
N THR A 24 20.53 1.57 5.58
CA THR A 24 21.33 1.56 4.34
C THR A 24 20.48 1.03 3.18
N GLU A 25 19.46 1.79 2.80
CA GLU A 25 19.02 1.80 1.39
C GLU A 25 19.42 3.17 0.86
N ASN A 26 20.61 3.25 0.26
CA ASN A 26 21.11 4.48 -0.34
C ASN A 26 20.18 4.92 -1.47
N ASP A 27 19.50 6.03 -1.20
CA ASP A 27 19.31 7.19 -2.08
C ASP A 27 18.54 7.02 -3.38
N ALA A 28 17.22 7.17 -3.26
CA ALA A 28 16.61 8.35 -3.83
C ALA A 28 15.59 8.89 -2.82
N ALA A 29 15.66 10.18 -2.49
CA ALA A 29 14.71 10.86 -1.63
C ALA A 29 13.28 10.40 -1.97
N TYR A 30 12.61 9.74 -1.02
CA TYR A 30 11.18 9.45 -1.16
C TYR A 30 10.47 10.78 -1.34
N LYS A 31 10.12 11.08 -2.58
CA LYS A 31 9.22 12.15 -2.99
C LYS A 31 7.97 11.43 -3.46
N PRO A 32 6.90 11.39 -2.65
CA PRO A 32 5.65 10.80 -3.11
C PRO A 32 5.20 11.57 -4.36
N SER A 33 5.25 10.92 -5.51
CA SER A 33 4.69 11.46 -6.76
C SER A 33 3.27 10.93 -6.96
N TYR A 34 2.50 10.83 -5.87
CA TYR A 34 1.11 10.42 -5.97
C TYR A 34 0.29 11.54 -6.60
N LYS A 35 0.11 11.44 -7.91
CA LYS A 35 -0.97 12.09 -8.64
C LYS A 35 -2.05 11.02 -8.82
N PRO A 36 -3.29 11.22 -8.35
CA PRO A 36 -4.33 10.21 -8.52
C PRO A 36 -4.56 9.96 -10.01
N PRO A 37 -4.95 8.73 -10.40
CA PRO A 37 -5.25 8.43 -11.79
C PRO A 37 -6.44 9.27 -12.27
N THR A 38 -6.23 10.02 -13.35
CA THR A 38 -7.32 10.55 -14.18
C THR A 38 -8.00 9.37 -14.86
N VAL A 39 -9.29 9.19 -14.64
CA VAL A 39 -10.13 8.22 -15.36
C VAL A 39 -10.42 8.75 -16.76
N ASP A 40 -9.46 8.64 -17.66
CA ASP A 40 -9.70 8.81 -19.09
C ASP A 40 -9.16 7.58 -19.84
N GLY A 41 -10.07 6.82 -20.44
CA GLY A 41 -9.76 5.86 -21.51
C GLY A 41 -9.79 4.38 -21.13
N LEU A 42 -10.99 3.81 -20.90
CA LEU A 42 -11.20 2.41 -21.29
C LEU A 42 -11.27 2.38 -22.83
N ALA A 43 -10.21 1.91 -23.49
CA ALA A 43 -10.30 1.46 -24.86
C ALA A 43 -11.07 0.12 -24.88
N PRO A 44 -12.13 -0.04 -25.69
CA PRO A 44 -12.82 -1.32 -25.82
C PRO A 44 -11.95 -2.32 -26.60
N ALA A 45 -12.00 -3.59 -26.19
CA ALA A 45 -11.33 -4.69 -26.85
C ALA A 45 -11.80 -4.85 -28.32
N PRO A 46 -10.90 -5.13 -29.28
CA PRO A 46 -11.32 -5.40 -30.66
C PRO A 46 -11.94 -6.81 -30.75
N GLY A 47 -13.22 -6.82 -31.14
CA GLY A 47 -14.01 -8.00 -31.44
C GLY A 47 -13.69 -8.60 -32.81
N ALA A 48 -14.10 -9.86 -32.94
CA ALA A 48 -13.89 -10.75 -34.06
C ALA A 48 -14.45 -10.21 -35.39
N SER A 49 -13.69 -10.47 -36.46
CA SER A 49 -14.04 -10.26 -37.86
C SER A 49 -14.92 -11.39 -38.40
N ASP A 50 -16.00 -11.04 -39.09
CA ASP A 50 -16.59 -11.85 -40.17
C ASP A 50 -17.21 -10.91 -41.25
N PRO A 51 -17.19 -11.24 -42.56
CA PRO A 51 -17.38 -10.26 -43.64
C PRO A 51 -18.71 -10.36 -44.42
N SER A 52 -18.89 -9.38 -45.33
CA SER A 52 -19.66 -9.40 -46.61
C SER A 52 -21.09 -8.77 -46.70
N PRO A 53 -21.56 -8.33 -47.90
CA PRO A 53 -22.00 -6.94 -48.13
C PRO A 53 -23.32 -6.75 -48.95
N GLU A 54 -23.64 -5.47 -49.23
CA GLU A 54 -24.52 -4.88 -50.28
C GLU A 54 -26.07 -4.93 -50.20
N GLY A 55 -26.71 -3.77 -50.51
CA GLY A 55 -28.11 -3.66 -50.96
C GLY A 55 -28.91 -2.40 -50.56
N HIS A 56 -28.98 -1.37 -51.43
CA HIS A 56 -29.97 -0.25 -51.43
C HIS A 56 -31.33 -0.70 -52.06
N PRO A 57 -32.41 0.12 -52.32
CA PRO A 57 -32.74 1.55 -52.04
C PRO A 57 -34.23 1.87 -51.65
N TYR A 58 -34.56 3.19 -51.60
CA TYR A 58 -35.87 3.91 -51.62
C TYR A 58 -36.59 4.18 -50.28
N ARG A 59 -37.32 5.29 -50.03
CA ARG A 59 -37.40 6.72 -50.44
C ARG A 59 -38.59 7.31 -49.63
N HIS A 60 -38.64 8.63 -49.48
CA HIS A 60 -39.79 9.51 -49.12
C HIS A 60 -39.82 10.11 -47.69
N SER A 61 -39.39 11.38 -47.61
CA SER A 61 -39.89 12.39 -46.66
C SER A 61 -41.20 13.00 -47.20
N PRO A 62 -42.11 13.51 -46.33
CA PRO A 62 -42.17 14.98 -46.10
C PRO A 62 -42.67 15.34 -44.66
N PRO A 63 -43.10 16.58 -44.34
CA PRO A 63 -42.23 17.69 -43.96
C PRO A 63 -42.45 18.22 -42.52
N VAL A 64 -41.35 18.77 -41.99
CA VAL A 64 -41.17 19.86 -41.01
C VAL A 64 -42.40 20.32 -40.21
N HIS A 65 -42.38 20.05 -38.91
CA HIS A 65 -42.87 20.96 -37.85
C HIS A 65 -41.76 21.06 -36.77
N SER A 66 -41.21 22.26 -36.58
CA SER A 66 -40.57 22.70 -35.32
C SER A 66 -41.63 23.54 -34.60
N PRO A 67 -41.81 23.48 -33.27
CA PRO A 67 -40.75 23.67 -32.28
C PRO A 67 -40.79 22.62 -31.14
N THR A 68 -39.70 22.31 -30.46
CA THR A 68 -39.38 22.92 -29.17
C THR A 68 -37.95 22.51 -28.81
N LYS A 69 -37.10 23.50 -28.49
CA LYS A 69 -35.75 23.31 -27.99
C LYS A 69 -35.85 22.71 -26.58
N THR A 70 -35.74 21.38 -26.48
CA THR A 70 -35.47 20.73 -25.20
C THR A 70 -34.10 21.20 -24.74
N THR A 71 -34.09 22.12 -23.78
CA THR A 71 -32.91 22.48 -23.01
C THR A 71 -32.44 21.22 -22.29
N VAL A 72 -31.41 20.57 -22.82
CA VAL A 72 -30.66 19.55 -22.10
C VAL A 72 -29.96 20.29 -20.96
N THR A 73 -30.50 20.16 -19.75
CA THR A 73 -29.79 20.56 -18.53
C THR A 73 -28.45 19.82 -18.53
N PRO A 74 -27.30 20.52 -18.47
CA PRO A 74 -26.04 19.83 -18.31
C PRO A 74 -26.10 19.07 -16.98
N THR A 75 -26.03 17.74 -17.07
CA THR A 75 -25.79 16.87 -15.93
C THR A 75 -24.61 17.44 -15.15
N ALA A 76 -24.86 17.82 -13.89
CA ALA A 76 -23.85 18.35 -13.01
C ALA A 76 -22.64 17.40 -13.03
N ALA A 77 -21.47 17.94 -13.37
CA ALA A 77 -20.21 17.22 -13.25
C ALA A 77 -20.13 16.64 -11.84
N SER A 78 -19.94 15.32 -11.74
CA SER A 78 -19.61 14.70 -10.46
C SER A 78 -18.42 15.45 -9.88
N PRO A 79 -18.42 15.80 -8.59
CA PRO A 79 -17.29 16.49 -8.00
C PRO A 79 -16.07 15.59 -8.13
N THR A 80 -15.12 15.98 -8.98
CA THR A 80 -13.77 15.44 -8.98
C THR A 80 -13.21 15.73 -7.59
N LEU A 81 -13.25 14.73 -6.69
CA LEU A 81 -12.56 14.83 -5.42
C LEU A 81 -11.08 15.11 -5.76
N ALA A 82 -10.60 16.29 -5.36
CA ALA A 82 -9.20 16.60 -5.45
C ALA A 82 -8.39 15.51 -4.73
N ALA A 83 -7.25 15.14 -5.31
CA ALA A 83 -6.27 14.26 -4.68
C ALA A 83 -6.05 14.69 -3.22
N PRO A 84 -5.92 13.77 -2.26
CA PRO A 84 -5.35 14.14 -0.98
C PRO A 84 -3.93 14.68 -1.24
N THR A 85 -3.71 15.97 -1.01
CA THR A 85 -2.37 16.54 -0.96
C THR A 85 -1.70 16.00 0.30
N CYS A 86 -0.74 15.08 0.14
CA CYS A 86 0.09 14.60 1.23
C CYS A 86 1.01 15.76 1.65
N THR A 87 0.62 16.51 2.66
CA THR A 87 1.56 17.44 3.30
C THR A 87 2.44 16.58 4.21
N GLN A 88 3.76 16.74 4.14
CA GLN A 88 4.58 16.42 5.32
C GLN A 88 4.03 17.36 6.39
N PRO A 89 3.35 16.90 7.45
CA PRO A 89 3.22 17.77 8.59
C PRO A 89 4.65 18.18 8.89
N THR A 90 4.90 19.49 8.94
CA THR A 90 6.17 20.04 9.38
C THR A 90 6.54 19.20 10.58
N LEU A 91 7.50 18.28 10.43
CA LEU A 91 7.82 17.32 11.47
C LEU A 91 8.09 18.19 12.68
N SER A 92 7.13 18.23 13.59
CA SER A 92 7.21 19.20 14.67
C SER A 92 8.50 18.88 15.39
N ALA A 93 9.23 19.89 15.89
CA ALA A 93 10.52 19.68 16.54
C ALA A 93 10.46 18.59 17.66
N ASN A 94 9.27 18.30 18.19
CA ASN A 94 9.05 17.20 19.10
C ASN A 94 8.86 15.85 18.38
N GLU A 95 9.96 15.17 18.08
CA GLU A 95 9.97 13.83 17.48
C GLU A 95 9.14 12.79 18.25
N ALA A 96 9.08 12.88 19.59
CA ALA A 96 8.39 11.92 20.44
C ALA A 96 6.86 11.92 20.21
N SER A 97 6.30 13.03 19.75
CA SER A 97 4.86 13.16 19.49
C SER A 97 4.37 12.28 18.34
N TRP A 98 5.22 12.03 17.34
CA TRP A 98 4.88 11.27 16.14
C TRP A 98 5.60 9.93 16.07
N SER A 99 6.80 9.78 16.64
CA SER A 99 7.62 8.55 16.56
C SER A 99 7.20 7.43 17.54
N ASN A 100 5.90 7.25 17.76
CA ASN A 100 5.37 6.26 18.69
C ASN A 100 4.24 5.43 18.07
N ARG A 101 3.99 4.25 18.64
CA ARG A 101 2.96 3.32 18.17
C ARG A 101 1.56 3.93 18.17
N THR A 102 1.19 4.66 19.22
CA THR A 102 -0.15 5.26 19.37
C THR A 102 -0.45 6.22 18.23
N PHE A 103 0.54 6.98 17.78
CA PHE A 103 0.41 7.85 16.61
C PHE A 103 0.07 7.05 15.35
N ILE A 104 0.74 5.93 15.10
CA ILE A 104 0.45 5.07 13.95
C ILE A 104 -0.95 4.46 14.04
N GLU A 105 -1.32 3.91 15.20
CA GLU A 105 -2.63 3.26 15.40
C GLU A 105 -3.80 4.24 15.25
N ALA A 106 -3.62 5.50 15.63
CA ALA A 106 -4.61 6.55 15.43
C ALA A 106 -4.80 6.94 13.96
N ASN A 107 -3.82 6.66 13.09
CA ASN A 107 -3.77 7.13 11.71
C ASN A 107 -3.82 6.01 10.65
N LEU A 108 -3.66 4.74 11.05
CA LEU A 108 -3.87 3.57 10.19
C LEU A 108 -5.21 2.89 10.51
N PRO A 109 -6.09 2.68 9.51
CA PRO A 109 -7.34 1.95 9.71
C PRO A 109 -7.14 0.54 10.27
N ASN A 110 -8.12 0.05 11.05
CA ASN A 110 -8.21 -1.34 11.49
C ASN A 110 -9.66 -1.84 11.35
N PRO A 111 -9.97 -2.79 10.45
CA PRO A 111 -9.05 -3.39 9.48
C PRO A 111 -8.63 -2.40 8.38
N LEU A 112 -7.58 -2.76 7.63
CA LEU A 112 -7.20 -2.02 6.42
C LEU A 112 -8.27 -2.20 5.33
N THR A 113 -8.61 -1.12 4.62
CA THR A 113 -9.64 -1.15 3.57
C THR A 113 -9.09 -1.38 2.16
N PRO A 114 -7.96 -0.80 1.72
CA PRO A 114 -7.25 -1.28 0.54
C PRO A 114 -6.43 -2.52 0.87
N THR A 115 -6.20 -3.38 -0.12
CA THR A 115 -5.31 -4.53 0.05
C THR A 115 -3.88 -4.06 0.37
N PRO A 116 -3.26 -4.52 1.46
CA PRO A 116 -1.95 -4.01 1.85
C PRO A 116 -0.86 -4.45 0.88
N ILE A 117 -0.02 -3.49 0.48
CA ILE A 117 1.17 -3.72 -0.34
C ILE A 117 2.40 -3.33 0.46
N PHE A 118 3.22 -4.33 0.77
CA PHE A 118 4.54 -4.18 1.36
C PHE A 118 5.57 -4.02 0.24
N TRP A 119 6.74 -3.47 0.57
CA TRP A 119 7.82 -3.34 -0.39
C TRP A 119 9.16 -3.28 0.31
N SER A 120 10.21 -3.76 -0.34
CA SER A 120 11.57 -3.66 0.19
C SER A 120 12.62 -3.89 -0.88
N GLY A 121 13.74 -3.18 -0.77
CA GLY A 121 14.90 -3.40 -1.61
C GLY A 121 14.89 -2.59 -2.89
N THR A 122 15.90 -2.86 -3.71
CA THR A 122 16.19 -2.08 -4.90
C THR A 122 16.26 -2.93 -6.18
N VAL A 123 16.08 -2.28 -7.33
CA VAL A 123 16.54 -2.77 -8.63
C VAL A 123 17.71 -1.89 -9.06
N GLY A 124 18.92 -2.45 -9.02
CA GLY A 124 20.13 -1.63 -9.06
C GLY A 124 20.17 -0.66 -7.87
N THR A 125 20.17 0.64 -8.15
CA THR A 125 20.16 1.70 -7.12
C THR A 125 18.77 2.27 -6.83
N GLN A 126 17.73 1.84 -7.55
CA GLN A 126 16.39 2.41 -7.41
C GLN A 126 15.54 1.61 -6.42
N SER A 127 14.99 2.28 -5.42
CA SER A 127 13.99 1.68 -4.51
C SER A 127 12.75 1.21 -5.27
N VAL A 128 12.20 0.08 -4.87
CA VAL A 128 10.97 -0.49 -5.47
C VAL A 128 9.67 0.17 -4.97
N VAL A 129 9.73 1.19 -4.13
CA VAL A 129 8.52 1.89 -3.62
C VAL A 129 7.63 2.42 -4.75
N SER A 130 8.21 3.01 -5.80
CA SER A 130 7.44 3.53 -6.94
C SER A 130 6.76 2.41 -7.75
N ILE A 131 7.38 1.22 -7.78
CA ILE A 131 6.82 0.02 -8.40
C ILE A 131 5.62 -0.47 -7.58
N ALA A 132 5.75 -0.51 -6.25
CA ALA A 132 4.66 -0.87 -5.35
C ALA A 132 3.47 0.09 -5.46
N GLU A 133 3.73 1.39 -5.48
CA GLU A 133 2.71 2.43 -5.68
C GLU A 133 2.05 2.30 -7.05
N ARG A 134 2.79 1.98 -8.12
CA ARG A 134 2.22 1.71 -9.45
C ARG A 134 1.32 0.47 -9.45
N CYS A 135 1.78 -0.63 -8.84
CA CYS A 135 1.04 -1.89 -8.78
C CYS A 135 -0.22 -1.82 -7.90
N SER A 136 -0.37 -0.76 -7.09
CA SER A 136 -1.57 -0.53 -6.26
C SER A 136 -2.87 -0.57 -7.05
N THR A 137 -2.86 -0.07 -8.27
CA THR A 137 -4.06 0.00 -9.13
C THR A 137 -4.52 -1.40 -9.58
N THR A 138 -3.59 -2.34 -9.80
CA THR A 138 -3.88 -3.71 -10.23
C THR A 138 -4.58 -4.53 -9.17
N VAL A 139 -4.27 -4.28 -7.89
CA VAL A 139 -4.74 -5.11 -6.76
C VAL A 139 -5.69 -4.37 -5.82
N SER A 140 -6.18 -3.19 -6.21
CA SER A 140 -6.96 -2.28 -5.34
C SER A 140 -6.28 -2.09 -3.98
N GLY A 141 -4.96 -1.92 -4.01
CA GLY A 141 -4.11 -1.93 -2.83
C GLY A 141 -3.56 -0.56 -2.46
N ALA A 142 -2.82 -0.52 -1.37
CA ALA A 142 -2.05 0.66 -0.97
C ALA A 142 -0.86 0.27 -0.09
N THR A 143 0.20 1.06 -0.17
CA THR A 143 1.35 0.96 0.75
C THR A 143 1.05 1.67 2.07
N VAL A 144 1.83 1.39 3.12
CA VAL A 144 1.71 2.10 4.40
C VAL A 144 1.85 3.61 4.23
N GLY A 145 2.75 4.09 3.36
CA GLY A 145 2.92 5.51 3.06
C GLY A 145 1.69 6.15 2.42
N MET A 146 1.06 5.45 1.46
CA MET A 146 -0.19 5.90 0.84
C MET A 146 -1.34 5.97 1.86
N MET A 147 -1.45 4.97 2.75
CA MET A 147 -2.50 4.94 3.76
C MET A 147 -2.28 6.00 4.84
N MET A 148 -1.05 6.21 5.31
CA MET A 148 -0.72 7.28 6.25
C MET A 148 -1.01 8.66 5.66
N CYS A 149 -0.73 8.86 4.37
CA CYS A 149 -1.10 10.11 3.72
C CYS A 149 -2.62 10.28 3.64
N THR A 150 -3.33 9.26 3.18
CA THR A 150 -4.78 9.36 2.93
C THR A 150 -5.56 9.57 4.22
N ASN A 151 -5.23 8.81 5.27
CA ASN A 151 -5.97 8.78 6.53
C ASN A 151 -5.40 9.80 7.53
N GLY A 152 -4.11 9.72 7.80
CA GLY A 152 -3.46 10.56 8.80
C GLY A 152 -3.00 11.92 8.29
N ARG A 153 -3.14 12.20 6.98
CA ARG A 153 -2.59 13.40 6.33
C ARG A 153 -1.10 13.59 6.65
N PHE A 154 -0.41 12.45 6.79
CA PHE A 154 0.98 12.35 7.21
C PHE A 154 1.76 11.62 6.12
N THR A 155 2.87 12.20 5.64
CA THR A 155 3.77 11.45 4.76
C THR A 155 4.95 10.93 5.58
N MET A 156 5.30 9.67 5.34
CA MET A 156 6.35 8.99 6.10
C MET A 156 7.71 9.67 5.91
N PRO A 157 8.53 9.80 6.96
CA PRO A 157 9.81 10.49 6.89
C PRO A 157 10.78 9.72 5.98
N ASN A 158 11.55 10.46 5.19
CA ASN A 158 12.60 9.91 4.31
C ASN A 158 14.01 10.06 4.92
N THR A 159 14.10 10.51 6.17
CA THR A 159 15.35 10.64 6.92
C THR A 159 15.65 9.35 7.68
N THR A 160 16.86 9.26 8.19
CA THR A 160 17.40 8.07 8.85
C THR A 160 17.60 8.25 10.35
N THR A 161 16.94 9.27 10.93
CA THR A 161 17.05 9.55 12.37
C THR A 161 16.48 8.40 13.20
N PRO A 162 16.91 8.22 14.46
CA PRO A 162 16.34 7.21 15.35
C PRO A 162 14.82 7.28 15.44
N ALA A 163 14.25 8.49 15.49
CA ALA A 163 12.81 8.71 15.52
C ALA A 163 12.12 8.27 14.21
N ALA A 164 12.70 8.58 13.05
CA ALA A 164 12.18 8.12 11.77
C ALA A 164 12.20 6.59 11.68
N ASN A 165 13.31 5.94 12.09
CA ASN A 165 13.42 4.48 12.11
C ASN A 165 12.41 3.85 13.08
N ALA A 166 12.22 4.43 14.27
CA ALA A 166 11.22 3.97 15.23
C ALA A 166 9.81 4.07 14.64
N LEU A 167 9.48 5.19 14.00
CA LEU A 167 8.19 5.38 13.34
C LEU A 167 7.94 4.32 12.25
N TRP A 168 8.92 4.08 11.38
CA TRP A 168 8.83 3.05 10.34
C TRP A 168 8.61 1.66 10.93
N ASN A 169 9.34 1.29 11.98
CA ASN A 169 9.16 0.01 12.66
C ASN A 169 7.75 -0.15 13.25
N PHE A 170 7.24 0.90 13.92
CA PHE A 170 5.86 0.89 14.42
C PHE A 170 4.84 0.81 13.29
N ALA A 171 5.01 1.61 12.23
CA ALA A 171 4.12 1.61 11.06
C ALA A 171 4.05 0.23 10.40
N SER A 172 5.21 -0.37 10.13
CA SER A 172 5.33 -1.70 9.52
C SER A 172 4.69 -2.80 10.36
N GLU A 173 4.91 -2.81 11.67
CA GLU A 173 4.31 -3.82 12.55
C GLU A 173 2.79 -3.64 12.68
N VAL A 174 2.31 -2.40 12.89
CA VAL A 174 0.86 -2.11 12.97
C VAL A 174 0.19 -2.45 11.63
N PHE A 175 0.79 -2.09 10.51
CA PHE A 175 0.27 -2.39 9.17
C PHE A 175 0.15 -3.90 8.92
N ALA A 176 1.17 -4.68 9.28
CA ALA A 176 1.12 -6.14 9.24
C ALA A 176 0.06 -6.74 10.18
N ASN A 177 -0.10 -6.18 11.38
CA ASN A 177 -1.10 -6.64 12.35
C ASN A 177 -2.53 -6.27 11.94
N HIS A 178 -2.75 -5.12 11.28
CA HIS A 178 -4.06 -4.67 10.78
C HIS A 178 -4.47 -5.35 9.47
N THR A 179 -3.54 -6.02 8.80
CA THR A 179 -3.80 -6.80 7.59
C THR A 179 -4.80 -7.93 7.86
N SER A 180 -5.70 -8.14 6.90
CA SER A 180 -6.59 -9.30 6.84
C SER A 180 -6.76 -9.74 5.39
N GLY A 181 -7.00 -11.03 5.18
CA GLY A 181 -7.07 -11.61 3.84
C GLY A 181 -5.70 -11.68 3.17
N ARG A 182 -5.64 -11.34 1.89
CA ARG A 182 -4.40 -11.38 1.12
C ARG A 182 -3.58 -10.10 1.34
N ALA A 183 -2.28 -10.26 1.53
CA ALA A 183 -1.29 -9.19 1.43
C ALA A 183 -0.45 -9.37 0.18
N TYR A 184 0.03 -8.27 -0.37
CA TYR A 184 0.97 -8.26 -1.48
C TYR A 184 2.31 -7.69 -1.04
N THR A 185 3.38 -8.08 -1.72
CA THR A 185 4.71 -7.48 -1.56
C THR A 185 5.37 -7.25 -2.89
N VAL A 186 6.17 -6.19 -3.00
CA VAL A 186 7.07 -5.93 -4.11
C VAL A 186 8.50 -5.88 -3.59
N LEU A 187 9.24 -6.95 -3.83
CA LEU A 187 10.67 -7.04 -3.48
C LEU A 187 11.59 -6.72 -4.66
N GLY A 188 12.67 -5.99 -4.39
CA GLY A 188 13.77 -5.73 -5.31
C GLY A 188 14.63 -6.95 -5.62
N THR A 189 15.60 -6.80 -6.54
CA THR A 189 16.65 -7.81 -6.75
C THR A 189 17.61 -7.87 -5.57
N THR A 190 17.71 -6.79 -4.81
CA THR A 190 18.56 -6.68 -3.63
C THR A 190 17.68 -6.30 -2.45
N VAL A 191 17.48 -7.23 -1.51
CA VAL A 191 16.69 -7.01 -0.29
C VAL A 191 17.61 -7.14 0.91
N ASN A 192 17.59 -6.17 1.82
CA ASN A 192 18.39 -6.23 3.04
C ASN A 192 17.88 -7.37 3.95
N PRO A 193 18.69 -8.41 4.27
CA PRO A 193 18.27 -9.50 5.14
C PRO A 193 17.96 -9.03 6.58
N ASN A 194 18.52 -7.91 7.00
CA ASN A 194 18.28 -7.27 8.30
C ASN A 194 17.27 -6.11 8.20
N GLY A 195 16.62 -5.93 7.05
CA GLY A 195 15.65 -4.86 6.82
C GLY A 195 14.27 -5.15 7.42
N THR A 196 13.45 -4.10 7.49
CA THR A 196 12.09 -4.10 8.06
C THR A 196 11.19 -5.22 7.51
N TRP A 197 11.23 -5.46 6.20
CA TRP A 197 10.46 -6.57 5.60
C TRP A 197 10.80 -7.93 6.21
N ARG A 198 12.09 -8.23 6.37
CA ARG A 198 12.58 -9.54 6.81
C ARG A 198 12.44 -9.71 8.31
N GLN A 199 12.70 -8.65 9.07
CA GLN A 199 12.76 -8.70 10.52
C GLN A 199 11.41 -8.44 11.20
N ILE A 200 10.53 -7.64 10.58
CA ILE A 200 9.28 -7.16 11.20
C ILE A 200 8.06 -7.62 10.42
N GLU A 201 7.95 -7.21 9.16
CA GLU A 201 6.69 -7.30 8.41
C GLU A 201 6.31 -8.75 8.07
N LEU A 202 7.20 -9.48 7.39
CA LEU A 202 6.91 -10.86 6.99
C LEU A 202 6.68 -11.78 8.22
N PRO A 203 7.49 -11.73 9.30
CA PRO A 203 7.18 -12.46 10.52
C PRO A 203 5.84 -12.09 11.15
N ALA A 204 5.48 -10.81 11.21
CA ALA A 204 4.20 -10.36 11.76
C ALA A 204 3.01 -10.84 10.90
N LEU A 205 3.11 -10.76 9.57
CA LEU A 205 2.11 -11.29 8.64
C LEU A 205 1.90 -12.80 8.81
N LYS A 206 2.98 -13.57 9.01
CA LYS A 206 2.90 -15.02 9.25
C LYS A 206 2.20 -15.37 10.57
N ARG A 207 2.37 -14.55 11.60
CA ARG A 207 1.71 -14.74 12.92
C ARG A 207 0.25 -14.28 12.94
N ASN A 208 -0.11 -13.32 12.09
CA ASN A 208 -1.46 -12.76 12.04
C ASN A 208 -2.43 -13.75 11.37
N THR A 209 -3.29 -14.40 12.18
CA THR A 209 -4.24 -15.43 11.73
C THR A 209 -5.33 -14.90 10.79
N ARG A 210 -5.49 -13.58 10.67
CA ARG A 210 -6.39 -12.96 9.69
C ARG A 210 -5.81 -12.95 8.28
N VAL A 211 -4.50 -13.17 8.12
CA VAL A 211 -3.80 -13.21 6.83
C VAL A 211 -3.98 -14.57 6.18
N THR A 212 -4.51 -14.60 4.96
CA THR A 212 -4.73 -15.83 4.17
C THR A 212 -3.59 -16.12 3.19
N SER A 213 -2.88 -15.09 2.74
CA SER A 213 -1.71 -15.24 1.85
C SER A 213 -0.84 -13.99 1.82
N VAL A 214 0.46 -14.17 1.56
CA VAL A 214 1.41 -13.10 1.27
C VAL A 214 2.00 -13.38 -0.11
N ILE A 215 1.63 -12.58 -1.11
CA ILE A 215 1.96 -12.80 -2.52
C ILE A 215 2.97 -11.76 -3.00
N GLN A 216 4.07 -12.20 -3.58
CA GLN A 216 4.98 -11.33 -4.34
C GLN A 216 4.32 -10.96 -5.67
N LEU A 217 4.30 -9.66 -5.97
CA LEU A 217 3.94 -9.17 -7.29
C LEU A 217 5.18 -9.07 -8.18
N ASP A 218 5.02 -9.43 -9.45
CA ASP A 218 6.04 -9.21 -10.46
C ASP A 218 6.24 -7.72 -10.69
N ARG A 219 7.51 -7.28 -10.66
CA ARG A 219 7.88 -5.86 -10.75
C ARG A 219 7.60 -5.22 -12.11
N THR A 220 7.29 -6.00 -13.14
CA THR A 220 7.04 -5.48 -14.49
C THR A 220 5.55 -5.44 -14.78
N THR A 221 4.85 -6.53 -14.47
CA THR A 221 3.45 -6.79 -14.84
C THR A 221 2.46 -6.54 -13.70
N CYS A 222 2.94 -6.41 -12.45
CA CYS A 222 2.12 -6.33 -11.25
C CYS A 222 1.19 -7.54 -11.04
N GLY A 223 1.41 -8.65 -11.76
CA GLY A 223 0.72 -9.93 -11.56
C GLY A 223 1.33 -10.75 -10.43
N ASN A 224 0.63 -11.79 -9.98
CA ASN A 224 1.13 -12.70 -8.95
C ASN A 224 2.35 -13.48 -9.48
N GLU A 225 3.50 -13.32 -8.83
CA GLU A 225 4.73 -14.04 -9.21
C GLU A 225 4.88 -15.35 -8.41
N CYS A 226 4.78 -15.24 -7.09
CA CYS A 226 4.94 -16.34 -6.15
C CYS A 226 4.36 -15.99 -4.77
N TYR A 227 4.21 -16.94 -3.86
CA TYR A 227 3.78 -16.68 -2.48
C TYR A 227 4.91 -16.91 -1.46
N TRP A 228 5.02 -16.00 -0.49
CA TRP A 228 5.92 -16.09 0.66
C TRP A 228 5.31 -16.81 1.86
N TRP A 229 3.97 -16.79 1.94
CA TRP A 229 3.21 -17.44 2.99
C TRP A 229 1.80 -17.76 2.49
N CYS A 230 1.33 -18.98 2.73
CA CYS A 230 -0.02 -19.39 2.38
C CYS A 230 -0.40 -20.62 3.19
N PRO A 231 -1.14 -20.49 4.31
CA PRO A 231 -1.51 -21.63 5.15
C PRO A 231 -2.40 -22.65 4.43
N ASN A 232 -3.13 -22.25 3.38
CA ASN A 232 -3.97 -23.15 2.58
C ASN A 232 -3.68 -22.97 1.07
N PRO A 233 -2.54 -23.47 0.55
CA PRO A 233 -2.12 -23.20 -0.83
C PRO A 233 -3.15 -23.63 -1.89
N ALA A 234 -3.82 -24.77 -1.68
CA ALA A 234 -4.83 -25.28 -2.61
C ALA A 234 -6.06 -24.36 -2.73
N ARG A 235 -6.35 -23.54 -1.71
CA ARG A 235 -7.51 -22.64 -1.69
C ARG A 235 -7.10 -21.20 -1.99
N ASP A 236 -6.12 -20.70 -1.24
CA ASP A 236 -5.80 -19.27 -1.20
C ASP A 236 -4.66 -18.89 -2.17
N CYS A 237 -3.93 -19.87 -2.71
CA CYS A 237 -2.79 -19.66 -3.61
C CYS A 237 -2.78 -20.62 -4.81
N ALA A 238 -3.96 -21.12 -5.21
CA ALA A 238 -4.08 -22.05 -6.33
C ALA A 238 -3.46 -21.44 -7.61
N GLY A 239 -2.58 -22.21 -8.27
CA GLY A 239 -1.88 -21.77 -9.47
C GLY A 239 -0.73 -20.78 -9.23
N ILE A 240 -0.43 -20.41 -7.99
CA ILE A 240 0.71 -19.57 -7.62
C ILE A 240 1.77 -20.47 -6.97
N ARG A 241 3.00 -20.42 -7.47
CA ARG A 241 4.12 -21.19 -6.89
C ARG A 241 4.63 -20.53 -5.60
N ALA A 242 5.28 -21.31 -4.73
CA ALA A 242 6.03 -20.72 -3.61
C ALA A 242 7.20 -19.87 -4.14
N CYS A 243 7.54 -18.80 -3.42
CA CYS A 243 8.74 -18.04 -3.70
C CYS A 243 9.98 -18.88 -3.37
N PRO A 244 11.08 -18.76 -4.14
CA PRO A 244 12.33 -19.40 -3.77
C PRO A 244 12.78 -18.86 -2.40
N GLU A 245 13.30 -19.73 -1.55
CA GLU A 245 13.96 -19.25 -0.34
C GLU A 245 15.16 -18.39 -0.76
N PRO A 246 15.27 -17.16 -0.24
CA PRO A 246 16.36 -16.23 -0.53
C PRO A 246 17.68 -16.63 0.12
#